data_AF-A0A133SHC6-F1
#
_entry.id   AF-A0A133SHC6-F1
#
_cell.length_a   1.000
_cell.length_b   1.000
_cell.length_c   1.000
_cell.angle_alpha   90.00
_cell.angle_beta   90.00
_cell.angle_gamma   90.00
#
_symmetry.space_group_name_H-M   'P 1'
#
loop_
_entity.id
_entity.type
_entity.pdbx_description
1 polymer ?
#
loop_
_entity_poly.entity_id
_entity_poly.type
_entity_poly.pdbx_seq_one_letter_code
_entity_poly.pdbx_strand_id
1 'polypeptide(L)'
;MSWWRDILRQSVFMCIFIVLIPIGAYTIHSGSSAIVAVVSYLFLSLVVPTAYVGAADAVFGREQGRIRRWAVVLVWLLLLALTAAVKVYLGEYWKAAPFWEWPTIGRDLVFIVAMYVEISLIMLVSYVISSWMPTRKDVG
;
A
#
# COMPACT_ATOMS: atom_id res chain seq x y z
N MET A 1 10.37 19.09 -4.32
CA MET A 1 10.73 17.78 -3.71
C MET A 1 11.22 16.83 -4.81
N SER A 2 12.11 15.88 -4.50
CA SER A 2 12.40 14.78 -5.43
C SER A 2 11.16 13.89 -5.60
N TRP A 3 11.02 13.22 -6.75
CA TRP A 3 9.84 12.41 -7.09
C TRP A 3 9.55 11.33 -6.03
N TRP A 4 10.59 10.65 -5.53
CA TRP A 4 10.43 9.61 -4.53
C TRP A 4 9.98 10.16 -3.16
N ARG A 5 10.49 11.33 -2.74
CA ARG A 5 10.07 11.97 -1.48
C ARG A 5 8.63 12.43 -1.56
N ASP A 6 8.22 12.91 -2.72
CA ASP A 6 6.84 13.32 -2.97
C ASP A 6 5.90 12.12 -2.93
N ILE A 7 6.26 11.00 -3.57
CA ILE A 7 5.51 9.75 -3.48
C ILE A 7 5.39 9.26 -2.03
N LEU A 8 6.48 9.24 -1.27
CA LEU A 8 6.45 8.82 0.14
C LEU A 8 5.53 9.72 0.98
N ARG A 9 5.56 11.03 0.74
CA ARG A 9 4.67 12.00 1.39
C ARG A 9 3.21 11.78 1.00
N GLN A 10 2.91 11.62 -0.29
CA GLN A 10 1.56 11.37 -0.78
C GLN A 10 1.01 10.02 -0.28
N SER A 11 1.89 9.04 -0.10
CA SER A 11 1.55 7.73 0.50
C SER A 11 1.09 7.86 1.95
N VAL A 12 1.64 8.80 2.74
CA VAL A 12 1.14 9.05 4.11
C VAL A 12 -0.34 9.46 4.08
N PHE A 13 -0.73 10.35 3.18
CA PHE A 13 -2.12 10.81 3.07
C PHE A 13 -3.06 9.68 2.65
N MET A 14 -2.65 8.82 1.71
CA MET A 14 -3.43 7.64 1.34
C MET A 14 -3.56 6.66 2.50
N CYS A 15 -2.49 6.43 3.26
CA CYS A 15 -2.50 5.51 4.39
C CYS A 15 -3.50 5.92 5.50
N ILE A 16 -3.81 7.20 5.67
CA ILE A 16 -4.87 7.64 6.59
C ILE A 16 -6.21 6.96 6.25
N PHE A 17 -6.55 6.85 4.96
CA PHE A 17 -7.79 6.21 4.52
C PHE A 17 -7.71 4.68 4.50
N ILE A 18 -6.51 4.13 4.32
CA ILE A 18 -6.31 2.68 4.17
C ILE A 18 -6.17 1.98 5.53
N VAL A 19 -5.50 2.60 6.50
CA VAL A 19 -5.03 1.94 7.73
C VAL A 19 -6.02 2.03 8.88
N LEU A 20 -6.79 3.12 8.99
CA LEU A 20 -7.69 3.34 10.13
C LEU A 20 -8.80 2.28 10.24
N ILE A 21 -9.40 1.89 9.11
CA ILE A 21 -10.49 0.90 9.08
C ILE A 21 -9.99 -0.50 9.48
N PRO A 22 -8.89 -1.04 8.90
CA PRO A 22 -8.34 -2.33 9.32
C PRO A 22 -7.93 -2.39 10.79
N ILE A 23 -7.29 -1.34 11.32
CA ILE A 23 -6.89 -1.28 12.74
C ILE A 23 -8.14 -1.22 13.63
N GLY A 24 -9.10 -0.35 13.30
CA GLY A 24 -10.37 -0.28 14.02
C GLY A 24 -11.13 -1.60 14.00
N ALA A 25 -11.18 -2.28 12.85
CA ALA A 25 -11.77 -3.61 12.75
C ALA A 25 -11.05 -4.58 13.68
N TYR A 26 -9.73 -4.75 13.52
CA TYR A 26 -8.93 -5.70 14.29
C TYR A 26 -9.03 -5.53 15.82
N THR A 27 -9.16 -4.29 16.30
CA THR A 27 -9.24 -3.98 17.74
C THR A 27 -10.60 -4.30 18.38
N ILE A 28 -11.70 -4.37 17.61
CA ILE A 28 -13.06 -4.50 18.15
C ILE A 28 -13.50 -5.96 18.38
N HIS A 29 -13.01 -6.95 17.61
CA HIS A 29 -13.54 -8.32 17.70
C HIS A 29 -12.51 -9.43 17.37
N SER A 30 -12.07 -10.19 18.38
CA SER A 30 -10.91 -11.09 18.29
C SER A 30 -10.97 -12.27 17.29
N GLY A 31 -12.11 -12.59 16.67
CA GLY A 31 -12.24 -13.68 15.69
C GLY A 31 -12.73 -13.24 14.31
N SER A 32 -13.97 -12.70 14.24
CA SER A 32 -14.57 -12.24 12.97
C SER A 32 -13.89 -10.98 12.41
N SER A 33 -13.35 -10.11 13.27
CA SER A 33 -12.82 -8.83 12.78
C SER A 33 -11.41 -8.94 12.20
N ALA A 34 -10.69 -10.03 12.42
CA ALA A 34 -9.44 -10.30 11.70
C ALA A 34 -9.69 -10.44 10.19
N ILE A 35 -10.76 -11.14 9.80
CA ILE A 35 -11.16 -11.27 8.39
C ILE A 35 -11.59 -9.90 7.86
N VAL A 36 -12.39 -9.15 8.62
CA VAL A 36 -12.81 -7.79 8.22
C VAL A 36 -11.61 -6.87 8.03
N ALA A 37 -10.61 -6.93 8.91
CA ALA A 37 -9.39 -6.15 8.79
C ALA A 37 -8.60 -6.51 7.52
N VAL A 38 -8.46 -7.81 7.22
CA VAL A 38 -7.79 -8.26 5.99
C VAL A 38 -8.56 -7.83 4.74
N VAL A 39 -9.87 -8.07 4.69
CA VAL A 39 -10.71 -7.74 3.53
C VAL A 39 -10.74 -6.23 3.28
N SER A 40 -10.94 -5.44 4.35
CA SER A 40 -10.92 -3.98 4.24
C SER A 40 -9.55 -3.48 3.80
N TYR A 41 -8.46 -4.02 4.33
CA TYR A 41 -7.11 -3.64 3.90
C TYR A 41 -6.86 -3.96 2.43
N LEU A 42 -7.18 -5.18 1.97
CA LEU A 42 -7.00 -5.58 0.57
C LEU A 42 -7.81 -4.67 -0.38
N PHE A 43 -9.06 -4.39 -0.01
CA PHE A 43 -9.91 -3.51 -0.81
C PHE A 43 -9.36 -2.08 -0.86
N LEU A 44 -9.04 -1.49 0.30
CA LEU A 44 -8.60 -0.09 0.40
C LEU A 44 -7.19 0.12 -0.20
N SER A 45 -6.27 -0.82 0.02
CA SER A 45 -4.90 -0.76 -0.53
C SER A 45 -4.87 -0.85 -2.06
N LEU A 46 -5.89 -1.42 -2.69
CA LEU A 46 -6.05 -1.42 -4.13
C LEU A 46 -6.79 -0.16 -4.60
N VAL A 47 -7.96 0.12 -4.02
CA VAL A 47 -8.88 1.14 -4.52
C VAL A 47 -8.35 2.55 -4.29
N VAL A 48 -7.82 2.84 -3.09
CA VAL A 48 -7.37 4.20 -2.75
C VAL A 48 -6.21 4.63 -3.66
N PRO A 49 -5.10 3.87 -3.82
CA PRO A 49 -4.01 4.28 -4.70
C PRO A 49 -4.44 4.32 -6.18
N THR A 50 -5.26 3.37 -6.62
CA THR A 50 -5.74 3.33 -8.01
C THR A 50 -6.64 4.52 -8.35
N ALA A 51 -7.53 4.91 -7.43
CA ALA A 51 -8.37 6.09 -7.57
C ALA A 51 -7.52 7.37 -7.49
N TYR A 52 -6.58 7.43 -6.55
CA TYR A 52 -5.69 8.58 -6.33
C TYR A 52 -4.90 8.94 -7.59
N VAL A 53 -4.15 7.99 -8.17
CA VAL A 53 -3.38 8.24 -9.41
C VAL A 53 -4.29 8.53 -10.62
N GLY A 54 -5.57 8.16 -10.49
CA GLY A 54 -6.60 8.40 -11.48
C GLY A 54 -7.16 9.82 -11.48
N ALA A 55 -6.88 10.64 -10.47
CA ALA A 55 -7.35 12.02 -10.40
C ALA A 55 -6.60 12.89 -11.41
N ALA A 56 -7.27 13.92 -11.93
CA ALA A 56 -6.69 14.83 -12.92
C ALA A 56 -5.41 15.51 -12.39
N ASP A 57 -5.43 15.89 -11.10
CA ASP A 57 -4.38 16.64 -10.43
C ASP A 57 -3.31 15.76 -9.75
N ALA A 58 -3.41 14.43 -9.86
CA ALA A 58 -2.45 13.53 -9.25
C ALA A 58 -1.15 13.48 -10.08
N VAL A 59 -0.19 14.28 -9.65
CA VAL A 59 1.15 14.40 -10.25
C VAL A 59 2.23 14.22 -9.20
N PHE A 60 3.37 13.67 -9.64
CA PHE A 60 4.46 13.28 -8.75
C PHE A 60 5.79 13.91 -9.16
N GLY A 61 6.47 14.53 -8.20
CA GLY A 61 7.78 15.14 -8.41
C GLY A 61 7.75 16.43 -9.22
N ARG A 62 8.93 16.99 -9.51
CA ARG A 62 9.06 18.28 -10.24
C ARG A 62 8.63 18.19 -11.70
N GLU A 63 8.73 16.99 -12.28
CA GLU A 63 8.38 16.73 -13.70
C GLU A 63 6.90 16.45 -13.90
N GLN A 64 6.08 16.56 -12.85
CA GLN A 64 4.64 16.28 -12.88
C GLN A 64 4.32 14.90 -13.48
N GLY A 65 5.16 13.90 -13.17
CA GLY A 65 5.02 12.55 -13.70
C GLY A 65 3.68 11.94 -13.26
N ARG A 66 3.07 11.16 -14.14
CA ARG A 66 1.78 10.49 -13.89
C ARG A 66 1.97 8.98 -13.76
N ILE A 67 1.29 8.39 -12.79
CA ILE A 67 1.25 6.93 -12.62
C ILE A 67 0.01 6.40 -13.32
N ARG A 68 0.17 5.34 -14.12
CA ARG A 68 -0.96 4.70 -14.80
C ARG A 68 -1.70 3.77 -13.83
N ARG A 69 -3.03 3.81 -13.83
CA ARG A 69 -3.88 2.95 -12.97
C ARG A 69 -3.53 1.46 -13.09
N TRP A 70 -3.34 0.96 -14.31
CA TRP A 70 -3.00 -0.45 -14.52
C TRP A 70 -1.64 -0.83 -13.91
N ALA A 71 -0.68 0.11 -13.84
CA ALA A 71 0.62 -0.14 -13.22
C ALA A 71 0.50 -0.27 -11.70
N VAL A 72 -0.42 0.47 -11.08
CA VAL A 72 -0.79 0.29 -9.66
C VAL A 72 -1.39 -1.10 -9.44
N VAL A 73 -2.39 -1.47 -10.23
CA VAL A 73 -3.05 -2.78 -10.13
C VAL A 73 -2.05 -3.92 -10.32
N LEU A 74 -1.16 -3.83 -11.31
CA LEU A 74 -0.16 -4.84 -11.59
C LEU A 74 0.82 -4.99 -10.42
N VAL A 75 1.37 -3.89 -9.90
CA VAL A 75 2.31 -3.95 -8.77
C VAL A 75 1.61 -4.42 -7.49
N TRP A 76 0.36 -4.00 -7.26
CA TRP A 76 -0.45 -4.49 -6.14
C TRP A 76 -0.63 -6.01 -6.21
N LEU A 77 -0.95 -6.58 -7.38
CA LEU A 77 -1.06 -8.03 -7.56
C LEU A 77 0.27 -8.76 -7.31
N LEU A 78 1.39 -8.17 -7.76
CA LEU A 78 2.73 -8.72 -7.53
C LEU A 78 3.08 -8.73 -6.03
N LEU A 79 2.81 -7.63 -5.31
CA LEU A 79 3.05 -7.58 -3.86
C LEU A 79 2.09 -8.45 -3.07
N LEU A 80 0.84 -8.61 -3.51
CA LEU A 80 -0.10 -9.55 -2.92
C LEU A 80 0.42 -10.99 -3.05
N ALA A 81 0.86 -11.38 -4.24
CA ALA A 81 1.44 -12.70 -4.49
C ALA A 81 2.73 -12.91 -3.67
N LEU A 82 3.60 -11.89 -3.60
CA LEU A 82 4.81 -11.93 -2.79
C LEU A 82 4.48 -12.09 -1.29
N THR A 83 3.52 -11.34 -0.78
CA THR A 83 3.08 -11.42 0.62
C THR A 83 2.48 -12.79 0.94
N ALA A 84 1.69 -13.35 0.03
CA ALA A 84 1.17 -14.71 0.15
C ALA A 84 2.31 -15.74 0.17
N ALA A 85 3.29 -15.62 -0.73
CA ALA A 85 4.46 -16.50 -0.76
C ALA A 85 5.29 -16.39 0.53
N VAL A 86 5.57 -15.17 1.01
CA VAL A 86 6.27 -14.93 2.28
C VAL A 86 5.51 -15.58 3.44
N LYS A 87 4.19 -15.47 3.51
CA LYS A 87 3.40 -16.16 4.54
C LYS A 87 3.52 -17.67 4.47
N VAL A 88 3.58 -18.25 3.27
CA VAL A 88 3.71 -19.71 3.08
C VAL A 88 5.11 -20.20 3.46
N TYR A 89 6.17 -19.52 3.01
CA TYR A 89 7.55 -19.99 3.16
C TYR A 89 8.26 -19.47 4.42
N LEU A 90 7.88 -18.30 4.92
CA LEU A 90 8.50 -17.62 6.07
C LEU A 90 7.51 -17.41 7.22
N GLY A 91 6.33 -18.04 7.16
CA GLY A 91 5.28 -17.89 8.17
C GLY A 91 5.74 -18.25 9.58
N GLU A 92 6.58 -19.27 9.73
CA GLU A 92 7.12 -19.66 11.04
C GLU A 92 8.06 -18.60 11.63
N TYR A 93 8.91 -17.97 10.80
CA TYR A 93 9.73 -16.83 11.24
C TYR A 93 8.88 -15.63 11.64
N TRP A 94 7.80 -15.38 10.89
CA TRP A 94 6.88 -14.29 11.22
C TRP A 94 6.21 -14.54 12.57
N LYS A 95 5.71 -15.76 12.83
CA LYS A 95 5.12 -16.13 14.13
C LYS A 95 6.10 -16.07 15.29
N ALA A 96 7.38 -16.33 15.03
CA ALA A 96 8.45 -16.27 16.03
C ALA A 96 8.98 -14.83 16.29
N ALA A 97 8.44 -13.82 15.60
CA ALA A 97 8.94 -12.46 15.74
C ALA A 97 8.69 -11.88 17.15
N PRO A 98 9.67 -11.17 17.75
CA PRO A 98 9.58 -10.74 19.15
C PRO A 98 8.50 -9.68 19.41
N PHE A 99 8.03 -9.00 18.36
CA PHE A 99 7.01 -7.96 18.52
C PHE A 99 5.63 -8.53 18.88
N TRP A 100 5.38 -9.83 18.72
CA TRP A 100 4.11 -10.44 19.14
C TRP A 100 3.86 -10.34 20.65
N GLU A 101 4.93 -10.28 21.44
CA GLU A 101 4.93 -10.11 22.90
C GLU A 101 4.84 -8.64 23.33
N TRP A 102 4.89 -7.69 22.39
CA TRP A 102 4.77 -6.27 22.71
C TRP A 102 3.33 -5.91 23.11
N PRO A 103 3.14 -4.82 23.88
CA PRO A 103 1.82 -4.26 24.11
C PRO A 103 1.07 -3.99 22.80
N THR A 104 -0.26 -4.01 22.83
CA THR A 104 -1.11 -3.81 21.63
C THR A 104 -0.70 -2.58 20.82
N ILE A 105 -0.47 -1.44 21.48
CA ILE A 105 0.02 -0.21 20.85
C ILE A 105 1.32 -0.42 20.05
N GLY A 106 2.25 -1.21 20.60
CA GLY A 106 3.51 -1.53 19.93
C GLY A 106 3.31 -2.38 18.67
N ARG A 107 2.41 -3.36 18.72
CA ARG A 107 2.06 -4.20 17.56
C ARG A 107 1.34 -3.39 16.48
N ASP A 108 0.41 -2.53 16.89
CA ASP A 108 -0.33 -1.66 15.97
C ASP A 108 0.62 -0.73 15.22
N LEU A 109 1.63 -0.17 15.91
CA LEU A 109 2.67 0.63 15.26
C LEU A 109 3.43 -0.16 14.19
N VAL A 110 3.80 -1.42 14.47
CA VAL A 110 4.47 -2.30 13.49
C VAL A 110 3.57 -2.52 12.27
N PHE A 111 2.28 -2.80 12.45
CA PHE A 111 1.35 -2.97 11.34
C PHE A 111 1.15 -1.68 10.54
N ILE A 112 1.00 -0.53 11.20
CA ILE A 112 0.88 0.78 10.55
C ILE A 112 2.11 1.06 9.67
N VAL A 113 3.32 0.82 10.20
CA VAL A 113 4.57 1.01 9.46
C VAL A 113 4.64 0.03 8.28
N ALA A 114 4.30 -1.24 8.49
CA ALA A 114 4.31 -2.23 7.43
C ALA A 114 3.35 -1.87 6.28
N MET A 115 2.12 -1.48 6.60
CA MET A 115 1.14 -1.03 5.60
C MET A 115 1.61 0.23 4.88
N TYR A 116 2.21 1.19 5.60
CA TYR A 116 2.79 2.39 4.96
C TYR A 116 3.93 2.05 3.98
N VAL A 117 4.82 1.14 4.37
CA VAL A 117 5.92 0.67 3.51
C VAL A 117 5.35 -0.04 2.29
N GLU A 118 4.34 -0.90 2.44
CA GLU A 118 3.69 -1.60 1.33
C GLU A 118 3.10 -0.60 0.31
N ILE A 119 2.27 0.35 0.76
CA ILE A 119 1.68 1.36 -0.13
C ILE A 119 2.76 2.21 -0.81
N SER A 120 3.80 2.59 -0.05
CA SER A 120 4.93 3.35 -0.60
C SER A 120 5.65 2.58 -1.70
N LEU A 121 5.89 1.28 -1.51
CA LEU A 121 6.52 0.42 -2.50
C LEU A 121 5.66 0.27 -3.75
N ILE A 122 4.35 0.08 -3.59
CA ILE A 122 3.41 0.04 -4.74
C ILE A 122 3.58 1.30 -5.57
N MET A 123 3.48 2.47 -4.94
CA MET A 123 3.52 3.74 -5.63
C MET A 123 4.88 4.02 -6.29
N LEU A 124 5.99 3.72 -5.60
CA LEU A 124 7.33 3.91 -6.14
C LEU A 124 7.58 3.03 -7.37
N VAL A 125 7.25 1.74 -7.27
CA VAL A 125 7.47 0.79 -8.38
C VAL A 125 6.52 1.10 -9.54
N SER A 126 5.25 1.43 -9.26
CA SER A 126 4.29 1.84 -10.31
C SER A 126 4.71 3.13 -11.01
N TYR A 127 5.34 4.07 -10.30
CA TYR A 127 5.92 5.26 -10.91
C TYR A 127 7.08 4.91 -11.85
N VAL A 128 8.02 4.09 -11.40
CA VAL A 128 9.14 3.63 -12.24
C VAL A 128 8.64 2.94 -13.50
N ILE A 129 7.71 1.99 -13.37
CA ILE A 129 7.09 1.29 -14.51
C ILE A 129 6.40 2.27 -15.46
N SER A 130 5.65 3.23 -14.91
CA SER A 130 4.94 4.23 -15.72
C SER A 130 5.90 5.17 -16.45
N SER A 131 7.04 5.51 -15.83
CA SER A 131 8.07 6.40 -16.39
C SER A 131 8.84 5.79 -17.55
N TRP A 132 8.96 4.46 -17.61
CA TRP A 132 9.64 3.75 -18.69
C TRP A 132 8.77 3.51 -19.92
N MET A 133 7.46 3.73 -19.81
CA MET A 133 6.57 3.58 -20.96
C MET A 133 6.35 4.91 -21.66
N PRO A 134 6.56 4.98 -22.99
CA PRO A 134 6.25 6.17 -23.77
C PRO A 134 4.82 6.63 -23.46
N THR A 135 4.65 7.91 -23.15
CA THR A 135 3.34 8.54 -23.06
C THR A 135 2.61 8.23 -24.36
N ARG A 136 1.48 7.52 -24.25
CA ARG A 136 0.58 7.35 -25.39
C ARG A 136 0.20 8.78 -25.76
N LYS A 137 0.69 9.27 -26.90
CA LYS A 137 0.31 10.58 -27.42
C LYS A 137 -1.20 10.66 -27.33
N ASP A 138 -1.71 11.68 -26.65
CA ASP A 138 -3.12 11.94 -26.56
C ASP A 138 -3.66 11.96 -28.00
N VAL A 139 -4.44 10.94 -28.34
CA VAL A 139 -5.20 10.95 -29.58
C VAL A 139 -6.33 11.93 -29.29
N GLY A 140 -6.18 13.13 -29.86
CA GLY A 140 -7.12 14.24 -29.71
C GLY A 140 -8.50 13.95 -30.26
#